data_AF-A0A2V5LKC9-F1
#
_entry.id   AF-A0A2V5LKC9-F1
#
_cell.length_a   1.000
_cell.length_b   1.000
_cell.length_c   1.000
_cell.angle_alpha   90.00
_cell.angle_beta   90.00
_cell.angle_gamma   90.00
#
_symmetry.space_group_name_H-M   'P 1'
#
loop_
_entity.id
_entity.type
_entity.pdbx_description
1 polymer ?
#
loop_
_entity_poly.entity_id
_entity_poly.type
_entity_poly.pdbx_seq_one_letter_code
_entity_poly.pdbx_strand_id
1 'polypeptide(L)'
;MSRQYTLQRAPASTSVHIDYAAELNEQQLAAVTAPPGPILVIAGAGSGKTRTLTYRVAYLLENGIDPRNILLLTFTNKAAREMLNRVANLLPVDASGLWGGTFHSVGNRILRRHGTALGYSSGFTIMDREDQKDLINTVVASAGIDPKEIRFPKGDVLAEIFSFVVNTEMPLEALLAEKFPYFLPLLDKIQDVRARYEKKKKATNSVDFDDLLQKTLLMFQQHEGIAEIYRRQFQFILVDEYQDTNKIQADLVDLLARDHRNLMVVGDDAQSIYSWRGANFQNILEFPKRYPDAQVFKI
;
A
#
# COMPACT_ATOMS: atom_id res chain seq x y z
N MET A 1 -4.11 11.61 23.27
CA MET A 1 -5.50 12.09 23.17
C MET A 1 -5.88 12.12 21.70
N SER A 2 -6.77 11.23 21.27
CA SER A 2 -7.33 11.23 19.91
C SER A 2 -8.06 12.55 19.69
N ARG A 3 -7.61 13.36 18.71
CA ARG A 3 -8.35 14.55 18.30
C ARG A 3 -9.60 14.08 17.57
N GLN A 4 -10.77 14.25 18.18
CA GLN A 4 -12.04 14.12 17.46
C GLN A 4 -12.10 15.24 16.42
N TYR A 5 -12.01 14.87 15.14
CA TYR A 5 -12.19 15.81 14.04
C TYR A 5 -13.70 15.95 13.81
N THR A 6 -14.27 17.06 14.27
CA THR A 6 -15.58 17.50 13.82
C THR A 6 -15.37 18.35 12.57
N LEU A 7 -15.91 17.93 11.42
CA LEU A 7 -15.88 18.75 10.21
C LEU A 7 -16.67 20.04 10.48
N GLN A 8 -15.98 21.17 10.58
CA GLN A 8 -16.59 22.49 10.70
C GLN A 8 -16.52 23.17 9.32
N ARG A 9 -17.65 23.67 8.82
CA ARG A 9 -17.67 24.55 7.64
C ARG A 9 -16.92 25.84 7.98
N ALA A 10 -15.74 26.04 7.43
CA ALA A 10 -15.03 27.32 7.51
C ALA A 10 -15.76 28.40 6.68
N PRO A 11 -15.70 29.71 7.05
CA PRO A 11 -16.28 30.78 6.25
C PRO A 11 -15.51 30.96 4.94
N ALA A 12 -16.25 31.07 3.84
CA ALA A 12 -15.78 30.97 2.47
C ALA A 12 -14.85 32.11 2.01
N SER A 13 -13.75 31.74 1.34
CA SER A 13 -13.13 32.57 0.30
C SER A 13 -13.54 32.02 -1.08
N THR A 14 -14.39 32.78 -1.78
CA THR A 14 -14.82 32.63 -3.19
C THR A 14 -15.21 31.21 -3.63
N SER A 15 -16.44 30.86 -3.32
CA SER A 15 -17.03 29.52 -3.40
C SER A 15 -17.47 29.09 -4.81
N VAL A 16 -16.68 28.26 -5.46
CA VAL A 16 -17.26 27.21 -6.32
C VAL A 16 -17.57 26.05 -5.39
N HIS A 17 -18.85 25.88 -5.03
CA HIS A 17 -19.34 24.72 -4.30
C HIS A 17 -19.83 23.71 -5.33
N ILE A 18 -19.34 22.47 -5.24
CA ILE A 18 -19.84 21.38 -6.08
C ILE A 18 -21.25 21.03 -5.60
N ASP A 19 -22.22 20.98 -6.51
CA ASP A 19 -23.52 20.36 -6.22
C ASP A 19 -23.38 18.83 -6.27
N TYR A 20 -22.89 18.26 -5.16
CA TYR A 20 -22.64 16.81 -5.06
C TYR A 20 -23.89 15.98 -5.36
N ALA A 21 -25.09 16.49 -5.03
CA ALA A 21 -26.34 15.76 -5.25
C ALA A 21 -26.77 15.74 -6.72
N ALA A 22 -26.35 16.73 -7.52
CA ALA A 22 -26.54 16.71 -8.96
C ALA A 22 -25.52 15.80 -9.67
N GLU A 23 -24.32 15.65 -9.09
CA GLU A 23 -23.21 14.91 -9.70
C GLU A 23 -23.13 13.42 -9.30
N LEU A 24 -23.78 13.01 -8.21
CA LEU A 24 -23.65 11.67 -7.64
C LEU A 24 -25.03 11.05 -7.43
N ASN A 25 -25.11 9.73 -7.61
CA ASN A 25 -26.30 9.00 -7.16
C ASN A 25 -26.36 8.97 -5.62
N GLU A 26 -27.51 8.57 -5.06
CA GLU A 26 -27.74 8.57 -3.60
C GLU A 26 -26.68 7.77 -2.82
N GLN A 27 -26.27 6.60 -3.32
CA GLN A 27 -25.31 5.73 -2.64
C GLN A 27 -23.89 6.32 -2.68
N GLN A 28 -23.48 6.87 -3.83
CA GLN A 28 -22.21 7.57 -3.99
C GLN A 28 -22.16 8.83 -3.13
N LEU A 29 -23.24 9.62 -3.11
CA LEU A 29 -23.36 10.81 -2.28
C LEU A 29 -23.23 10.47 -0.80
N ALA A 30 -23.90 9.41 -0.34
CA ALA A 30 -23.80 8.94 1.03
C ALA A 30 -22.36 8.54 1.39
N ALA A 31 -21.67 7.80 0.53
CA ALA A 31 -20.27 7.43 0.74
C ALA A 31 -19.32 8.65 0.73
N VAL A 32 -19.54 9.60 -0.19
CA VAL A 32 -18.73 10.82 -0.33
C VAL A 32 -18.89 11.77 0.85
N THR A 33 -20.08 11.86 1.42
CA THR A 33 -20.41 12.81 2.51
C THR A 33 -20.40 12.19 3.90
N ALA A 34 -20.12 10.88 4.01
CA ALA A 34 -20.05 10.17 5.28
C ALA A 34 -19.12 10.86 6.29
N PRO A 35 -19.46 10.87 7.59
CA PRO A 35 -18.63 11.48 8.61
C PRO A 35 -17.26 10.79 8.72
N PRO A 36 -16.25 11.44 9.35
CA PRO A 36 -14.95 10.83 9.59
C PRO A 36 -15.07 9.50 10.33
N GLY A 37 -14.26 8.52 9.95
CA GLY A 37 -14.27 7.16 10.47
C GLY A 37 -13.92 6.13 9.41
N PRO A 38 -13.91 4.83 9.77
CA PRO A 38 -13.66 3.76 8.83
C PRO A 38 -14.84 3.59 7.87
N ILE A 39 -14.54 3.57 6.57
CA ILE A 39 -15.55 3.45 5.51
C ILE A 39 -15.11 2.35 4.55
N LEU A 40 -16.02 1.41 4.29
CA LEU A 40 -15.89 0.41 3.25
C LEU A 40 -16.90 0.70 2.15
N VAL A 41 -16.43 0.89 0.92
CA VAL A 41 -17.28 0.98 -0.26
C VAL A 41 -17.09 -0.28 -1.10
N ILE A 42 -18.13 -1.08 -1.20
CA ILE A 42 -18.21 -2.23 -2.10
C ILE A 42 -18.83 -1.76 -3.40
N ALA A 43 -18.12 -1.96 -4.49
CA ALA A 43 -18.42 -1.29 -5.74
C ALA A 43 -18.13 -2.20 -6.92
N GLY A 44 -19.18 -2.56 -7.69
CA GLY A 44 -19.03 -3.44 -8.85
C GLY A 44 -18.30 -2.79 -10.02
N ALA A 45 -17.99 -3.56 -11.05
CA ALA A 45 -17.45 -3.04 -12.31
C ALA A 45 -18.30 -1.87 -12.88
N GLY A 46 -17.68 -0.73 -13.16
CA GLY A 46 -18.37 0.42 -13.77
C GLY A 46 -19.31 1.21 -12.85
N SER A 47 -19.41 0.85 -11.57
CA SER A 47 -20.23 1.54 -10.54
C SER A 47 -19.78 2.96 -10.17
N GLY A 48 -18.61 3.39 -10.67
CA GLY A 48 -18.04 4.71 -10.35
C GLY A 48 -17.16 4.73 -9.11
N LYS A 49 -16.41 3.65 -8.81
CA LYS A 49 -15.34 3.61 -7.78
C LYS A 49 -14.46 4.86 -7.78
N THR A 50 -13.83 5.13 -8.92
CA THR A 50 -12.95 6.28 -9.12
C THR A 50 -13.68 7.60 -8.92
N ARG A 51 -14.94 7.71 -9.40
CA ARG A 51 -15.76 8.91 -9.21
C ARG A 51 -15.97 9.17 -7.72
N THR A 52 -16.44 8.16 -6.98
CA THR A 52 -16.65 8.23 -5.53
C THR A 52 -15.39 8.67 -4.77
N LEU A 53 -14.22 8.09 -5.07
CA LEU A 53 -12.95 8.49 -4.42
C LEU A 53 -12.56 9.94 -4.74
N THR A 54 -12.63 10.34 -6.01
CA THR A 54 -12.26 11.71 -6.41
C THR A 54 -13.18 12.76 -5.80
N TYR A 55 -14.49 12.49 -5.76
CA TYR A 55 -15.46 13.36 -5.11
C TYR A 55 -15.33 13.37 -3.59
N ARG A 56 -14.92 12.26 -2.95
CA ARG A 56 -14.58 12.26 -1.52
C ARG A 56 -13.40 13.18 -1.23
N VAL A 57 -12.35 13.13 -2.04
CA VAL A 57 -11.20 14.04 -1.88
C VAL A 57 -11.65 15.48 -2.05
N ALA A 58 -12.43 15.78 -3.11
CA ALA A 58 -12.98 17.13 -3.32
C ALA A 58 -13.82 17.60 -2.12
N TYR A 59 -14.71 16.74 -1.63
CA TYR A 59 -15.53 17.03 -0.45
C TYR A 59 -14.69 17.36 0.78
N LEU A 60 -13.62 16.60 1.05
CA LEU A 60 -12.72 16.89 2.17
C LEU A 60 -12.03 18.25 2.02
N LEU A 61 -11.52 18.56 0.83
CA LEU A 61 -10.86 19.84 0.53
C LEU A 61 -11.82 21.02 0.67
N GLU A 62 -13.04 20.90 0.14
CA GLU A 62 -14.09 21.92 0.24
C GLU A 62 -14.53 22.17 1.69
N ASN A 63 -14.45 21.15 2.55
CA ASN A 63 -14.68 21.26 4.00
C ASN A 63 -13.44 21.71 4.79
N GLY A 64 -12.42 22.26 4.12
CA GLY A 64 -11.27 22.90 4.75
C GLY A 64 -10.16 21.96 5.22
N ILE A 65 -10.18 20.69 4.79
CA ILE A 65 -9.07 19.78 5.05
C ILE A 65 -7.88 20.17 4.18
N ASP A 66 -6.73 20.41 4.81
CA ASP A 66 -5.48 20.68 4.10
C ASP A 66 -5.11 19.51 3.18
N PRO A 67 -4.81 19.73 1.88
CA PRO A 67 -4.43 18.67 0.94
C PRO A 67 -3.28 17.80 1.46
N ARG A 68 -2.34 18.38 2.21
CA ARG A 68 -1.19 17.64 2.78
C ARG A 68 -1.59 16.58 3.79
N ASN A 69 -2.82 16.66 4.30
CA ASN A 69 -3.37 15.73 5.26
C ASN A 69 -4.15 14.58 4.64
N ILE A 70 -4.22 14.52 3.30
CA ILE A 70 -4.91 13.47 2.57
C ILE A 70 -3.89 12.58 1.86
N LEU A 71 -4.06 11.26 1.99
CA LEU A 71 -3.28 10.25 1.28
C LEU A 71 -4.22 9.42 0.40
N LEU A 72 -3.97 9.41 -0.91
CA LEU A 72 -4.68 8.62 -1.91
C LEU A 72 -3.78 7.53 -2.47
N LEU A 73 -4.11 6.28 -2.19
CA LEU A 73 -3.36 5.08 -2.58
C LEU A 73 -4.06 4.31 -3.68
N THR A 74 -3.30 3.89 -4.69
CA THR A 74 -3.81 3.14 -5.85
C THR A 74 -2.81 2.04 -6.26
N PHE A 75 -3.18 1.18 -7.22
CA PHE A 75 -2.30 0.11 -7.69
C PHE A 75 -1.42 0.49 -8.88
N THR A 76 -1.81 1.50 -9.66
CA THR A 76 -1.05 1.92 -10.85
C THR A 76 -0.74 3.40 -10.84
N ASN A 77 0.45 3.75 -11.35
CA ASN A 77 0.85 5.16 -11.50
C ASN A 77 -0.12 5.93 -12.42
N LYS A 78 -0.71 5.24 -13.42
CA LYS A 78 -1.72 5.82 -14.30
C LYS A 78 -2.98 6.20 -13.53
N ALA A 79 -3.54 5.26 -12.76
CA ALA A 79 -4.73 5.50 -11.94
C ALA A 79 -4.50 6.62 -10.92
N ALA A 80 -3.34 6.65 -10.26
CA ALA A 80 -2.99 7.74 -9.35
C ALA A 80 -3.00 9.11 -10.03
N ARG A 81 -2.34 9.24 -11.20
CA ARG A 81 -2.30 10.49 -11.96
C ARG A 81 -3.68 10.90 -12.44
N GLU A 82 -4.47 9.96 -12.96
CA GLU A 82 -5.83 10.23 -13.43
C GLU A 82 -6.74 10.70 -12.30
N MET A 83 -6.67 10.10 -11.11
CA MET A 83 -7.45 10.55 -9.95
C MET A 83 -7.02 11.94 -9.48
N LEU A 84 -5.71 12.20 -9.37
CA LEU A 84 -5.20 13.52 -8.99
C LEU A 84 -5.64 14.61 -9.98
N ASN A 85 -5.57 14.33 -11.28
CA ASN A 85 -6.04 15.25 -12.32
C ASN A 85 -7.56 15.50 -12.22
N ARG A 86 -8.34 14.46 -11.93
CA ARG A 86 -9.79 14.60 -11.71
C ARG A 86 -10.08 15.50 -10.52
N VAL A 87 -9.41 15.30 -9.39
CA VAL A 87 -9.56 16.16 -8.20
C VAL A 87 -9.21 17.61 -8.53
N ALA A 88 -8.09 17.85 -9.22
CA ALA A 88 -7.67 19.20 -9.61
C ALA A 88 -8.66 19.91 -10.56
N ASN A 89 -9.39 19.14 -11.37
CA ASN A 89 -10.42 19.69 -12.26
C ASN A 89 -11.77 19.93 -11.58
N LEU A 90 -12.05 19.25 -10.45
CA LEU A 90 -13.32 19.37 -9.73
C LEU A 90 -13.41 20.66 -8.91
N LEU A 91 -12.28 21.14 -8.37
CA LEU A 91 -12.24 22.31 -7.50
C LEU A 91 -11.15 23.28 -7.94
N PRO A 92 -11.41 24.60 -7.94
CA PRO A 92 -10.39 25.63 -8.14
C PRO A 92 -9.55 25.83 -6.86
N VAL A 93 -9.27 24.76 -6.11
CA VAL A 93 -8.45 24.78 -4.90
C VAL A 93 -7.08 24.18 -5.21
N ASP A 94 -6.04 24.71 -4.56
CA ASP A 94 -4.70 24.17 -4.72
C ASP A 94 -4.59 22.79 -4.07
N ALA A 95 -4.55 21.74 -4.90
CA ALA A 95 -4.34 20.36 -4.48
C ALA A 95 -2.86 19.92 -4.49
N SER A 96 -1.91 20.84 -4.71
CA SER A 96 -0.47 20.52 -4.88
C SER A 96 0.17 19.82 -3.68
N GLY A 97 -0.44 19.92 -2.50
CA GLY A 97 -0.01 19.23 -1.27
C GLY A 97 -0.49 17.78 -1.14
N LEU A 98 -1.48 17.35 -1.93
CA LEU A 98 -2.09 16.01 -1.85
C LEU A 98 -1.08 14.91 -2.17
N TRP A 99 -0.98 13.90 -1.30
CA TRP A 99 -0.18 12.72 -1.60
C TRP A 99 -1.03 11.71 -2.33
N GLY A 100 -0.82 11.59 -3.65
CA GLY A 100 -1.42 10.53 -4.46
C GLY A 100 -0.35 9.66 -5.13
N GLY A 101 -0.52 8.34 -5.09
CA GLY A 101 0.44 7.43 -5.71
C GLY A 101 0.15 5.96 -5.46
N THR A 102 1.04 5.11 -5.95
CA THR A 102 1.02 3.70 -5.55
C THR A 102 1.64 3.51 -4.18
N PHE A 103 1.30 2.40 -3.52
CA PHE A 103 1.96 1.98 -2.27
C PHE A 103 3.49 2.01 -2.38
N HIS A 104 4.03 1.51 -3.48
CA HIS A 104 5.47 1.49 -3.74
C HIS A 104 6.06 2.90 -3.92
N SER A 105 5.38 3.77 -4.66
CA SER A 105 5.82 5.15 -4.85
C SER A 105 5.83 5.93 -3.53
N VAL A 106 4.81 5.72 -2.69
CA VAL A 106 4.73 6.32 -1.36
C VAL A 106 5.79 5.74 -0.42
N GLY A 107 5.96 4.41 -0.39
CA GLY A 107 7.01 3.74 0.39
C GLY A 107 8.42 4.19 0.00
N ASN A 108 8.72 4.27 -1.30
CA ASN A 108 9.96 4.85 -1.80
C ASN A 108 10.15 6.28 -1.30
N ARG A 109 9.14 7.16 -1.44
CA ARG A 109 9.24 8.56 -0.96
C ARG A 109 9.54 8.65 0.54
N ILE A 110 8.96 7.76 1.34
CA ILE A 110 9.17 7.68 2.79
C ILE A 110 10.60 7.17 3.09
N LEU A 111 11.01 6.06 2.47
CA LEU A 111 12.34 5.47 2.66
C LEU A 111 13.46 6.39 2.17
N ARG A 112 13.25 7.19 1.12
CA ARG A 112 14.23 8.21 0.71
C ARG A 112 14.48 9.25 1.80
N ARG A 113 13.47 9.56 2.62
CA ARG A 113 13.57 10.54 3.71
C ARG A 113 14.09 9.94 5.01
N HIS A 114 13.73 8.70 5.29
CA HIS A 114 13.90 8.11 6.62
C HIS A 114 14.62 6.75 6.63
N GLY A 115 15.05 6.24 5.47
CA GLY A 115 15.69 4.93 5.33
C GLY A 115 16.98 4.76 6.14
N THR A 116 17.62 5.87 6.54
CA THR A 116 18.78 5.86 7.43
C THR A 116 18.48 5.24 8.78
N ALA A 117 17.23 5.29 9.25
CA ALA A 117 16.78 4.61 10.46
C ALA A 117 16.95 3.08 10.38
N LEU A 118 16.85 2.50 9.18
CA LEU A 118 17.10 1.09 8.91
C LEU A 118 18.52 0.80 8.41
N GLY A 119 19.37 1.83 8.30
CA GLY A 119 20.72 1.74 7.75
C GLY A 119 20.78 1.69 6.22
N TYR A 120 19.76 2.22 5.53
CA TYR A 120 19.83 2.50 4.09
C TYR A 120 20.14 3.97 3.87
N SER A 121 21.02 4.29 2.92
CA SER A 121 21.20 5.69 2.53
C SER A 121 20.07 6.13 1.59
N SER A 122 19.80 7.44 1.54
CA SER A 122 18.74 8.00 0.69
C SER A 122 18.96 7.75 -0.81
N GLY A 123 20.16 7.36 -1.23
CA GLY A 123 20.52 7.08 -2.63
C GLY A 123 20.42 5.62 -3.05
N PHE A 124 19.63 4.77 -2.37
CA PHE A 124 19.51 3.36 -2.73
C PHE A 124 19.04 3.09 -4.17
N THR A 125 19.54 2.03 -4.78
CA THR A 125 19.07 1.57 -6.11
C THR A 125 17.83 0.70 -5.95
N ILE A 126 16.83 0.88 -6.82
CA ILE A 126 15.65 0.01 -6.87
C ILE A 126 15.91 -1.02 -7.96
N MET A 127 15.98 -2.29 -7.57
CA MET A 127 16.27 -3.41 -8.45
C MET A 127 15.02 -3.86 -9.20
N ASP A 128 15.17 -4.10 -10.51
CA ASP A 128 14.15 -4.80 -11.28
C ASP A 128 14.27 -6.34 -11.11
N ARG A 129 13.55 -7.12 -11.93
CA ARG A 129 13.58 -8.59 -11.83
C ARG A 129 14.88 -9.20 -12.32
N GLU A 130 15.54 -8.58 -13.30
CA GLU A 130 16.81 -9.05 -13.85
C GLU A 130 17.93 -8.78 -12.86
N ASP A 131 17.97 -7.57 -12.28
CA ASP A 131 18.88 -7.20 -11.19
C ASP A 131 18.78 -8.17 -10.00
N GLN A 132 17.54 -8.50 -9.58
CA GLN A 132 17.29 -9.45 -8.49
C GLN A 132 17.86 -10.83 -8.80
N LYS A 133 17.54 -11.37 -9.99
CA LYS A 133 18.03 -12.67 -10.44
C LYS A 133 19.56 -12.72 -10.44
N ASP A 134 20.21 -11.69 -10.98
CA ASP A 134 21.66 -11.66 -11.09
C ASP A 134 22.36 -11.54 -9.73
N LEU A 135 21.78 -10.73 -8.82
CA LEU A 135 22.26 -10.64 -7.45
C LEU A 135 22.10 -11.97 -6.71
N ILE A 136 20.96 -12.66 -6.88
CA ILE A 136 20.72 -13.97 -6.28
C ILE A 136 21.72 -15.01 -6.84
N ASN A 137 21.92 -15.06 -8.15
CA ASN A 137 22.89 -15.97 -8.76
C ASN A 137 24.32 -15.75 -8.22
N THR A 138 24.70 -14.49 -8.03
CA THR A 138 25.97 -14.12 -7.39
C THR A 138 26.06 -14.66 -5.96
N VAL A 139 24.98 -14.55 -5.19
CA VAL A 139 24.90 -15.06 -3.83
C VAL A 139 25.00 -16.58 -3.79
N VAL A 140 24.27 -17.29 -4.67
CA VAL A 140 24.31 -18.76 -4.78
C VAL A 140 25.73 -19.25 -5.08
N ALA A 141 26.41 -18.62 -6.05
CA ALA A 141 27.80 -18.95 -6.37
C ALA A 141 28.73 -18.71 -5.17
N SER A 142 28.57 -17.59 -4.46
CA SER A 142 29.37 -17.27 -3.27
C SER A 142 29.13 -18.19 -2.07
N ALA A 143 27.98 -18.88 -2.04
CA ALA A 143 27.65 -19.88 -1.02
C ALA A 143 28.27 -21.26 -1.32
N GLY A 144 28.99 -21.41 -2.44
CA GLY A 144 29.60 -22.69 -2.85
C GLY A 144 28.57 -23.73 -3.29
N ILE A 145 27.38 -23.30 -3.71
CA ILE A 145 26.34 -24.19 -4.20
C ILE A 145 26.54 -24.41 -5.70
N ASP A 146 26.73 -25.66 -6.13
CA ASP A 146 26.57 -26.03 -7.53
C ASP A 146 25.09 -26.34 -7.81
N PRO A 147 24.38 -25.50 -8.59
CA PRO A 147 22.96 -25.70 -8.82
C PRO A 147 22.62 -26.98 -9.59
N LYS A 148 23.54 -27.51 -10.41
CA LYS A 148 23.28 -28.69 -11.23
C LYS A 148 23.41 -29.97 -10.42
N GLU A 149 24.37 -30.02 -9.52
CA GLU A 149 24.65 -31.22 -8.69
C GLU A 149 23.46 -31.57 -7.79
N ILE A 150 22.88 -30.56 -7.13
CA ILE A 150 21.79 -30.75 -6.17
C ILE A 150 20.42 -30.30 -6.70
N ARG A 151 20.32 -30.00 -8.00
CA ARG A 151 19.11 -29.42 -8.63
C ARG A 151 18.56 -28.21 -7.87
N PHE A 152 19.45 -27.29 -7.50
CA PHE A 152 19.08 -26.08 -6.76
C PHE A 152 18.20 -25.15 -7.62
N PRO A 153 17.24 -24.41 -7.04
CA PRO A 153 16.40 -23.50 -7.80
C PRO A 153 17.23 -22.41 -8.48
N LYS A 154 16.80 -22.00 -9.68
CA LYS A 154 17.41 -20.89 -10.42
C LYS A 154 17.11 -19.55 -9.74
N GLY A 155 17.90 -18.52 -10.05
CA GLY A 155 17.77 -17.20 -9.42
C GLY A 155 16.39 -16.54 -9.59
N ASP A 156 15.70 -16.74 -10.71
CA ASP A 156 14.33 -16.28 -10.94
C ASP A 156 13.32 -17.00 -10.05
N VAL A 157 13.46 -18.32 -9.89
CA VAL A 157 12.63 -19.13 -8.98
C VAL A 157 12.86 -18.75 -7.52
N LEU A 158 14.12 -18.50 -7.12
CA LEU A 158 14.45 -18.00 -5.78
C LEU A 158 13.86 -16.61 -5.54
N ALA A 159 13.93 -15.70 -6.52
CA ALA A 159 13.31 -14.38 -6.43
C ALA A 159 11.79 -14.51 -6.21
N GLU A 160 11.13 -15.40 -6.94
CA GLU A 160 9.71 -15.69 -6.77
C GLU A 160 9.40 -16.25 -5.37
N ILE A 161 10.16 -17.24 -4.89
CA ILE A 161 10.01 -17.79 -3.53
C ILE A 161 10.15 -16.68 -2.48
N PHE A 162 11.19 -15.84 -2.58
CA PHE A 162 11.43 -14.78 -1.62
C PHE A 162 10.34 -13.72 -1.64
N SER A 163 9.87 -13.35 -2.84
CA SER A 163 8.76 -12.43 -3.03
C SER A 163 7.46 -12.95 -2.42
N PHE A 164 7.15 -14.25 -2.60
CA PHE A 164 6.00 -14.86 -1.96
C PHE A 164 6.11 -14.81 -0.43
N VAL A 165 7.26 -15.16 0.15
CA VAL A 165 7.43 -15.09 1.61
C VAL A 165 7.18 -13.67 2.12
N VAL A 166 7.65 -12.64 1.43
CA VAL A 166 7.41 -11.25 1.84
C VAL A 166 5.93 -10.88 1.70
N ASN A 167 5.33 -11.09 0.53
CA ASN A 167 3.99 -10.63 0.23
C ASN A 167 2.88 -11.38 1.00
N THR A 168 3.13 -12.63 1.39
CA THR A 168 2.19 -13.47 2.14
C THR A 168 2.47 -13.52 3.65
N GLU A 169 3.65 -13.05 4.07
CA GLU A 169 4.19 -13.23 5.43
C GLU A 169 4.23 -14.70 5.91
N MET A 170 4.17 -15.66 4.97
CA MET A 170 4.21 -17.09 5.29
C MET A 170 5.65 -17.53 5.61
N PRO A 171 5.88 -18.35 6.65
CA PRO A 171 7.18 -18.95 6.89
C PRO A 171 7.70 -19.71 5.66
N LEU A 172 9.00 -19.59 5.36
CA LEU A 172 9.60 -20.19 4.16
C LEU A 172 9.33 -21.69 4.06
N GLU A 173 9.43 -22.43 5.17
CA GLU A 173 9.14 -23.88 5.22
C GLU A 173 7.70 -24.20 4.78
N ALA A 174 6.71 -23.48 5.32
CA ALA A 174 5.30 -23.66 4.97
C ALA A 174 5.05 -23.33 3.49
N LEU A 175 5.65 -22.25 2.99
CA LEU A 175 5.54 -21.86 1.57
C LEU A 175 6.15 -22.92 0.65
N LEU A 176 7.33 -23.45 0.99
CA LEU A 176 7.96 -24.52 0.22
C LEU A 176 7.10 -25.78 0.24
N ALA A 177 6.56 -26.19 1.39
CA ALA A 177 5.69 -27.36 1.48
C ALA A 177 4.41 -27.22 0.63
N GLU A 178 3.81 -26.03 0.59
CA GLU A 178 2.57 -25.78 -0.16
C GLU A 178 2.80 -25.63 -1.67
N LYS A 179 3.77 -24.79 -2.08
CA LYS A 179 3.91 -24.35 -3.48
C LYS A 179 5.13 -24.92 -4.21
N PHE A 180 6.18 -25.27 -3.47
CA PHE A 180 7.45 -25.72 -4.04
C PHE A 180 7.98 -26.99 -3.34
N PRO A 181 7.17 -28.06 -3.19
CA PRO A 181 7.51 -29.18 -2.30
C PRO A 181 8.80 -29.89 -2.69
N TYR A 182 9.16 -29.86 -3.98
CA TYR A 182 10.40 -30.41 -4.51
C TYR A 182 11.67 -29.73 -3.96
N PHE A 183 11.56 -28.49 -3.45
CA PHE A 183 12.66 -27.73 -2.86
C PHE A 183 12.69 -27.77 -1.33
N LEU A 184 11.69 -28.39 -0.69
CA LEU A 184 11.65 -28.53 0.77
C LEU A 184 12.90 -29.24 1.33
N PRO A 185 13.48 -30.28 0.70
CA PRO A 185 14.75 -30.87 1.15
C PRO A 185 15.95 -29.91 1.10
N LEU A 186 15.82 -28.77 0.42
CA LEU A 186 16.86 -27.74 0.27
C LEU A 186 16.60 -26.52 1.18
N LEU A 187 15.65 -26.60 2.11
CA LEU A 187 15.21 -25.50 2.98
C LEU A 187 16.38 -24.72 3.59
N ASP A 188 17.30 -25.41 4.27
CA ASP A 188 18.43 -24.77 4.96
C ASP A 188 19.32 -23.96 4.00
N LYS A 189 19.56 -24.51 2.80
CA LYS A 189 20.36 -23.84 1.75
C LYS A 189 19.63 -22.63 1.19
N ILE A 190 18.32 -22.74 0.95
CA ILE A 190 17.48 -21.62 0.47
C ILE A 190 17.42 -20.52 1.53
N GLN A 191 17.32 -20.89 2.82
CA GLN A 191 17.32 -19.95 3.93
C GLN A 191 18.66 -19.21 4.05
N ASP A 192 19.80 -19.92 3.93
CA ASP A 192 21.13 -19.29 3.91
C ASP A 192 21.28 -18.32 2.72
N VAL A 193 20.88 -18.74 1.51
CA VAL A 193 20.89 -17.86 0.32
C VAL A 193 20.03 -16.63 0.53
N ARG A 194 18.83 -16.77 1.12
CA ARG A 194 17.96 -15.63 1.43
C ARG A 194 18.62 -14.65 2.41
N ALA A 195 19.22 -15.15 3.48
CA ALA A 195 19.91 -14.31 4.46
C ALA A 195 21.09 -13.55 3.84
N ARG A 196 21.88 -14.23 2.99
CA ARG A 196 22.98 -13.61 2.24
C ARG A 196 22.50 -12.59 1.23
N TYR A 197 21.38 -12.85 0.55
CA TYR A 197 20.74 -11.93 -0.39
C TYR A 197 20.30 -10.63 0.31
N GLU A 198 19.61 -10.71 1.45
CA GLU A 198 19.24 -9.53 2.25
C GLU A 198 20.48 -8.74 2.71
N LYS A 199 21.52 -9.43 3.19
CA LYS A 199 22.79 -8.79 3.59
C LYS A 199 23.46 -8.10 2.41
N LYS A 200 23.47 -8.74 1.23
CA LYS A 200 24.09 -8.21 0.02
C LYS A 200 23.33 -6.98 -0.48
N LYS A 201 21.99 -7.02 -0.53
CA LYS A 201 21.13 -5.85 -0.82
C LYS A 201 21.50 -4.67 0.05
N LYS A 202 21.57 -4.87 1.36
CA LYS A 202 21.96 -3.80 2.30
C LYS A 202 23.38 -3.27 2.05
N ALA A 203 24.35 -4.17 1.83
CA ALA A 203 25.73 -3.79 1.58
C ALA A 203 25.93 -3.00 0.27
N THR A 204 25.15 -3.28 -0.76
CA THR A 204 25.16 -2.53 -2.03
C THR A 204 24.21 -1.34 -2.02
N ASN A 205 23.56 -1.06 -0.88
CA ASN A 205 22.53 -0.04 -0.75
C ASN A 205 21.46 -0.17 -1.85
N SER A 206 20.96 -1.39 -2.03
CA SER A 206 19.93 -1.75 -3.00
C SER A 206 18.68 -2.26 -2.29
N VAL A 207 17.53 -2.03 -2.88
CA VAL A 207 16.23 -2.57 -2.45
C VAL A 207 15.50 -3.08 -3.68
N ASP A 208 14.65 -4.09 -3.52
CA ASP A 208 13.69 -4.51 -4.56
C ASP A 208 12.31 -3.87 -4.33
N PHE A 209 11.34 -4.21 -5.18
CA PHE A 209 9.98 -3.67 -5.05
C PHE A 209 9.29 -4.11 -3.75
N ASP A 210 9.50 -5.35 -3.31
CA ASP A 210 8.88 -5.87 -2.09
C ASP A 210 9.47 -5.17 -0.84
N ASP A 211 10.77 -4.88 -0.85
CA ASP A 211 11.43 -4.08 0.18
C ASP A 211 10.81 -2.69 0.35
N LEU A 212 10.35 -2.04 -0.73
CA LEU A 212 9.72 -0.71 -0.61
C LEU A 212 8.52 -0.73 0.34
N LEU A 213 7.79 -1.84 0.40
CA LEU A 213 6.67 -2.02 1.29
C LEU A 213 7.13 -2.56 2.64
N GLN A 214 7.86 -3.68 2.63
CA GLN A 214 8.29 -4.38 3.84
C GLN A 214 9.16 -3.48 4.73
N LYS A 215 10.16 -2.80 4.16
CA LYS A 215 11.06 -1.94 4.93
C LYS A 215 10.33 -0.67 5.41
N THR A 216 9.35 -0.17 4.66
CA THR A 216 8.53 0.97 5.13
C THR A 216 7.72 0.58 6.37
N LEU A 217 7.03 -0.56 6.32
CA LEU A 217 6.26 -1.07 7.46
C LEU A 217 7.18 -1.35 8.66
N LEU A 218 8.30 -2.04 8.43
CA LEU A 218 9.30 -2.34 9.46
C LEU A 218 9.85 -1.06 10.11
N MET A 219 10.16 -0.04 9.31
CA MET A 219 10.64 1.24 9.81
C MET A 219 9.62 1.88 10.73
N PHE A 220 8.34 1.90 10.35
CA PHE A 220 7.29 2.45 11.21
C PHE A 220 7.09 1.64 12.50
N GLN A 221 7.18 0.31 12.44
CA GLN A 221 7.08 -0.55 13.63
C GLN A 221 8.26 -0.38 14.59
N GLN A 222 9.48 -0.17 14.07
CA GLN A 222 10.69 -0.02 14.88
C GLN A 222 10.93 1.42 15.37
N HIS A 223 10.41 2.41 14.66
CA HIS A 223 10.65 3.82 14.93
C HIS A 223 9.34 4.61 15.03
N GLU A 224 8.68 4.49 16.18
CA GLU A 224 7.36 5.10 16.44
C GLU A 224 7.34 6.63 16.22
N GLY A 225 8.44 7.33 16.50
CA GLY A 225 8.54 8.77 16.24
C GLY A 225 8.45 9.14 14.75
N ILE A 226 8.95 8.27 13.85
CA ILE A 226 8.80 8.46 12.40
C ILE A 226 7.36 8.15 12.00
N ALA A 227 6.79 7.07 12.52
CA ALA A 227 5.39 6.71 12.25
C ALA A 227 4.42 7.83 12.67
N GLU A 228 4.64 8.44 13.83
CA GLU A 228 3.79 9.52 14.36
C GLU A 228 3.75 10.75 13.43
N ILE A 229 4.86 11.11 12.78
CA ILE A 229 4.89 12.19 11.78
C ILE A 229 3.84 11.94 10.70
N TYR A 230 3.81 10.72 10.16
CA TYR A 230 2.91 10.36 9.08
C TYR A 230 1.47 10.12 9.52
N ARG A 231 1.24 9.60 10.73
CA ARG A 231 -0.12 9.50 11.30
C ARG A 231 -0.74 10.87 11.58
N ARG A 232 0.08 11.83 12.03
CA ARG A 232 -0.36 13.22 12.24
C ARG A 232 -0.59 13.96 10.92
N GLN A 233 0.26 13.67 9.92
CA GLN A 233 0.13 14.22 8.59
C GLN A 233 -1.13 13.65 7.92
N PHE A 234 -1.19 12.35 7.63
CA PHE A 234 -2.25 11.72 6.84
C PHE A 234 -3.54 11.47 7.63
N GLN A 235 -4.25 12.54 7.96
CA GLN A 235 -5.51 12.50 8.71
C GLN A 235 -6.65 11.81 7.95
N PHE A 236 -6.59 11.71 6.63
CA PHE A 236 -7.53 10.95 5.80
C PHE A 236 -6.77 10.07 4.81
N ILE A 237 -7.04 8.77 4.83
CA ILE A 237 -6.40 7.79 3.95
C ILE A 237 -7.49 7.16 3.08
N LEU A 238 -7.30 7.22 1.77
CA LEU A 238 -8.21 6.67 0.79
C LEU A 238 -7.46 5.63 -0.05
N VAL A 239 -8.04 4.44 -0.18
CA VAL A 239 -7.41 3.33 -0.92
C VAL A 239 -8.36 2.81 -1.99
N ASP A 240 -7.88 2.82 -3.23
CA ASP A 240 -8.56 2.22 -4.38
C ASP A 240 -8.15 0.75 -4.60
N GLU A 241 -9.03 -0.02 -5.24
CA GLU A 241 -8.87 -1.45 -5.53
C GLU A 241 -8.40 -2.27 -4.31
N TYR A 242 -9.04 -2.06 -3.16
CA TYR A 242 -8.60 -2.64 -1.89
C TYR A 242 -8.60 -4.18 -1.87
N GLN A 243 -9.41 -4.81 -2.72
CA GLN A 243 -9.42 -6.27 -2.90
C GLN A 243 -8.07 -6.84 -3.39
N ASP A 244 -7.24 -6.01 -4.02
CA ASP A 244 -5.95 -6.41 -4.57
C ASP A 244 -4.79 -6.20 -3.57
N THR A 245 -5.08 -5.75 -2.35
CA THR A 245 -4.05 -5.53 -1.32
C THR A 245 -3.49 -6.82 -0.77
N ASN A 246 -2.18 -6.87 -0.57
CA ASN A 246 -1.54 -7.91 0.24
C ASN A 246 -1.59 -7.54 1.74
N LYS A 247 -1.09 -8.42 2.60
CA LYS A 247 -1.09 -8.20 4.05
C LYS A 247 -0.26 -6.98 4.47
N ILE A 248 0.93 -6.79 3.90
CA ILE A 248 1.81 -5.66 4.23
C ILE A 248 1.13 -4.32 3.90
N GLN A 249 0.44 -4.22 2.77
CA GLN A 249 -0.28 -3.02 2.35
C GLN A 249 -1.44 -2.71 3.29
N ALA A 250 -2.19 -3.73 3.71
CA ALA A 250 -3.26 -3.59 4.70
C ALA A 250 -2.71 -3.14 6.07
N ASP A 251 -1.65 -3.79 6.56
CA ASP A 251 -0.99 -3.44 7.82
C ASP A 251 -0.40 -2.02 7.79
N LEU A 252 0.13 -1.58 6.64
CA LEU A 252 0.66 -0.23 6.46
C LEU A 252 -0.43 0.83 6.61
N VAL A 253 -1.60 0.64 5.98
CA VAL A 253 -2.70 1.61 6.09
C VAL A 253 -3.34 1.57 7.47
N ASP A 254 -3.44 0.40 8.10
CA ASP A 254 -3.93 0.26 9.47
C ASP A 254 -3.00 0.97 10.47
N LEU A 255 -1.68 0.83 10.30
CA LEU A 255 -0.70 1.54 11.11
C LEU A 255 -0.84 3.06 10.94
N LEU A 256 -0.96 3.54 9.70
CA LEU A 256 -1.09 4.97 9.43
C LEU A 256 -2.42 5.54 9.94
N ALA A 257 -3.50 4.78 9.88
CA ALA A 257 -4.83 5.21 10.31
C ALA A 257 -5.05 5.07 11.82
N ARG A 258 -4.20 4.34 12.56
CA ARG A 258 -4.45 3.88 13.94
C ARG A 258 -5.06 4.91 14.89
N ASP A 259 -4.59 6.14 14.87
CA ASP A 259 -4.94 7.16 15.88
C ASP A 259 -6.26 7.89 15.58
N HIS A 260 -6.66 8.00 14.29
CA HIS A 260 -7.83 8.77 13.83
C HIS A 260 -8.88 7.90 13.12
N ARG A 261 -8.46 6.77 12.55
CA ARG A 261 -9.29 5.74 11.89
C ARG A 261 -10.09 6.24 10.68
N ASN A 262 -9.73 7.40 10.13
CA ASN A 262 -10.33 7.94 8.90
C ASN A 262 -9.73 7.24 7.67
N LEU A 263 -10.08 5.97 7.52
CA LEU A 263 -9.65 5.12 6.42
C LEU A 263 -10.87 4.78 5.57
N MET A 264 -10.86 5.23 4.32
CA MET A 264 -11.85 4.83 3.32
C MET A 264 -11.20 3.87 2.34
N VAL A 265 -11.76 2.67 2.23
CA VAL A 265 -11.34 1.66 1.26
C VAL A 265 -12.45 1.42 0.25
N VAL A 266 -12.07 1.30 -1.02
CA VAL A 266 -12.99 1.03 -2.12
C VAL A 266 -12.51 -0.19 -2.87
N GLY A 267 -13.40 -1.12 -3.16
CA GLY A 267 -13.06 -2.31 -3.92
C GLY A 267 -14.26 -3.10 -4.40
N ASP A 268 -13.99 -4.12 -5.21
CA ASP A 268 -14.98 -5.02 -5.78
C ASP A 268 -14.80 -6.42 -5.20
N ASP A 269 -15.84 -6.97 -4.57
CA ASP A 269 -15.82 -8.29 -3.94
C ASP A 269 -15.84 -9.45 -4.96
N ALA A 270 -16.14 -9.17 -6.23
CA ALA A 270 -16.15 -10.16 -7.30
C ALA A 270 -14.89 -10.13 -8.20
N GLN A 271 -13.93 -9.21 -7.99
CA GLN A 271 -12.82 -8.96 -8.92
C GLN A 271 -11.40 -9.08 -8.33
N SER A 272 -11.16 -9.94 -7.35
CA SER A 272 -9.78 -10.23 -6.92
C SER A 272 -9.03 -11.11 -7.93
N ILE A 273 -8.21 -10.49 -8.80
CA ILE A 273 -7.46 -11.18 -9.86
C ILE A 273 -5.94 -11.28 -9.58
N TYR A 274 -5.44 -10.71 -8.49
CA TYR A 274 -4.00 -10.68 -8.15
C TYR A 274 -3.56 -11.64 -7.04
N SER A 275 -4.34 -12.70 -6.75
CA SER A 275 -3.99 -13.71 -5.74
C SER A 275 -2.61 -14.36 -5.99
N TRP A 276 -2.21 -14.50 -7.26
CA TRP A 276 -0.90 -15.01 -7.67
C TRP A 276 0.28 -14.10 -7.27
N ARG A 277 0.03 -12.85 -6.83
CA ARG A 277 1.03 -11.93 -6.26
C ARG A 277 0.96 -11.80 -4.74
N GLY A 278 0.16 -12.64 -4.08
CA GLY A 278 -0.08 -12.55 -2.65
C GLY A 278 -1.14 -11.53 -2.23
N ALA A 279 -1.95 -11.02 -3.17
CA ALA A 279 -3.14 -10.27 -2.81
C ALA A 279 -4.05 -11.15 -1.94
N ASN A 280 -4.51 -10.62 -0.82
CA ASN A 280 -5.39 -11.33 0.09
C ASN A 280 -6.78 -10.71 0.03
N PHE A 281 -7.67 -11.34 -0.74
CA PHE A 281 -9.07 -10.94 -0.83
C PHE A 281 -9.78 -10.90 0.55
N GLN A 282 -9.28 -11.64 1.55
CA GLN A 282 -9.82 -11.55 2.90
C GLN A 282 -9.66 -10.15 3.49
N ASN A 283 -8.70 -9.33 3.03
CA ASN A 283 -8.53 -7.97 3.52
C ASN A 283 -9.79 -7.11 3.38
N ILE A 284 -10.49 -7.20 2.24
CA ILE A 284 -11.73 -6.45 2.02
C ILE A 284 -12.91 -7.07 2.79
N LEU A 285 -13.01 -8.41 2.81
CA LEU A 285 -14.08 -9.11 3.53
C LEU A 285 -14.00 -8.95 5.05
N GLU A 286 -12.78 -8.89 5.58
CA GLU A 286 -12.52 -8.76 7.01
C GLU A 286 -12.38 -7.31 7.47
N PHE A 287 -12.48 -6.34 6.56
CA PHE A 287 -12.45 -4.93 6.93
C PHE A 287 -13.50 -4.59 8.01
N PRO A 288 -14.77 -5.04 7.94
CA PRO A 288 -15.74 -4.79 9.02
C PRO A 288 -15.41 -5.52 10.33
N LYS A 289 -14.61 -6.60 10.29
CA LYS A 289 -14.12 -7.26 11.52
C LYS A 289 -12.98 -6.47 12.16
N ARG A 290 -12.08 -5.91 11.33
CA ARG A 290 -10.96 -5.07 11.76
C ARG A 290 -11.42 -3.69 12.25
N TYR A 291 -12.50 -3.16 11.65
CA TYR A 291 -13.15 -1.92 12.01
C TYR A 291 -14.64 -2.17 12.31
N PRO A 292 -15.01 -2.59 13.54
CA PRO A 292 -16.40 -2.96 13.89
C PRO A 292 -17.43 -1.82 13.74
N ASP A 293 -16.96 -0.58 13.78
CA ASP A 293 -17.71 0.67 13.59
C ASP A 293 -17.63 1.18 12.13
N ALA A 294 -17.14 0.37 11.19
CA ALA A 294 -17.08 0.74 9.79
C ALA A 294 -18.47 0.95 9.19
N GLN A 295 -18.64 2.07 8.49
CA GLN A 295 -19.80 2.29 7.63
C GLN A 295 -19.57 1.59 6.30
N VAL A 296 -20.55 0.79 5.88
CA VAL A 296 -20.48 0.02 4.63
C VAL A 296 -21.46 0.61 3.63
N PHE A 297 -20.95 1.02 2.46
CA PHE A 297 -21.74 1.50 1.34
C PHE A 297 -21.61 0.52 0.17
N LYS A 298 -22.71 0.31 -0.56
CA LYS A 298 -22.73 -0.48 -1.79
C LYS A 298 -23.11 0.45 -2.93
N ILE A 299 -22.30 0.49 -3.98
CA ILE A 299 -22.48 1.33 -5.17
C ILE A 299 -22.40 0.54 -6.48
#